data_AF-A0A2I0KIU5-F1
#
_entry.id   AF-A0A2I0KIU5-F1
#
_cell.length_a   1.000
_cell.length_b   1.000
_cell.length_c   1.000
_cell.angle_alpha   90.00
_cell.angle_beta   90.00
_cell.angle_gamma   90.00
#
_symmetry.space_group_name_H-M   'P 1'
#
loop_
_entity.id
_entity.type
_entity.pdbx_description
1 polymer ?
#
loop_
_entity_poly.entity_id
_entity_poly.type
_entity_poly.pdbx_seq_one_letter_code
_entity_poly.pdbx_strand_id
1 'polypeptide(L)'
;MAMTIVEQSGGQYHVLLIIADGQVTRSVDTERGQLSPQEQRTVEAIVEASKYPLSIILVGVGDGPWDMMREFDDNIPARAFDNFQFVNFTEIMSKNVSHSRKETEFALAALMEIPSQYKATIELNMLG
;
A
#
# COMPACT_ATOMS: atom_id res chain seq x y z
N MET A 1 3.80 4.04 15.28
CA MET A 1 3.52 3.84 13.83
C MET A 1 3.41 2.34 13.56
N ALA A 2 2.92 1.89 12.41
CA ALA A 2 2.76 0.44 12.15
C ALA A 2 4.07 -0.36 12.35
N MET A 3 5.21 0.18 11.90
CA MET A 3 6.54 -0.39 12.16
C MET A 3 6.82 -0.60 13.66
N THR A 4 6.48 0.38 14.50
CA THR A 4 6.62 0.27 15.97
C THR A 4 5.78 -0.86 16.56
N ILE A 5 4.58 -1.11 16.01
CA ILE A 5 3.72 -2.22 16.46
C ILE A 5 4.36 -3.56 16.11
N VAL A 6 4.92 -3.67 14.90
CA VAL A 6 5.65 -4.86 14.46
C VAL A 6 6.85 -5.15 15.37
N GLU A 7 7.64 -4.14 15.70
CA GLU A 7 8.75 -4.26 16.66
C GLU A 7 8.28 -4.71 18.04
N GLN A 8 7.24 -4.08 18.58
CA GLN A 8 6.69 -4.40 19.90
C GLN A 8 6.04 -5.79 19.97
N SER A 9 5.60 -6.32 18.83
CA SER A 9 5.08 -7.70 18.72
C SER A 9 6.18 -8.77 18.69
N GLY A 10 7.45 -8.37 18.65
CA GLY A 10 8.58 -9.28 18.48
C GLY A 10 8.78 -9.73 17.03
N GLY A 11 8.38 -8.91 16.04
CA GLY A 11 8.53 -9.24 14.62
C GLY A 11 7.43 -10.14 14.05
N GLN A 12 6.23 -10.12 14.63
CA GLN A 12 5.08 -10.82 14.03
C GLN A 12 4.64 -10.11 12.74
N TYR A 13 4.17 -10.91 11.78
CA TYR A 13 3.66 -10.38 10.52
C TYR A 13 2.39 -9.55 10.71
N HIS A 14 2.35 -8.36 10.13
CA HIS A 14 1.20 -7.47 10.17
C HIS A 14 0.80 -6.99 8.76
N VAL A 15 -0.47 -6.67 8.61
CA VAL A 15 -1.02 -6.00 7.43
C VAL A 15 -1.63 -4.68 7.87
N LEU A 16 -1.08 -3.56 7.37
CA LEU A 16 -1.62 -2.23 7.57
C LEU A 16 -2.61 -1.91 6.46
N LEU A 17 -3.89 -1.76 6.81
CA LEU A 17 -4.93 -1.30 5.90
C LEU A 17 -5.15 0.22 6.08
N ILE A 18 -4.86 1.01 5.06
CA ILE A 18 -5.09 2.46 5.03
C ILE A 18 -6.30 2.74 4.14
N ILE A 19 -7.30 3.46 4.64
CA ILE A 19 -8.44 3.91 3.83
C ILE A 19 -8.31 5.41 3.64
N ALA A 20 -8.19 5.87 2.40
CA ALA A 20 -7.93 7.28 2.07
C ALA A 20 -8.62 7.70 0.77
N ASP A 21 -8.80 9.01 0.57
CA ASP A 21 -9.48 9.60 -0.58
C ASP A 21 -8.55 10.13 -1.69
N GLY A 22 -7.25 9.81 -1.60
CA GLY A 22 -6.32 9.93 -2.73
C GLY A 22 -5.50 11.20 -2.79
N GLN A 23 -5.40 11.98 -1.71
CA GLN A 23 -4.53 13.15 -1.69
C GLN A 23 -3.48 13.08 -0.59
N VAL A 24 -2.35 12.43 -0.90
CA VAL A 24 -1.09 12.91 -0.32
C VAL A 24 -0.88 14.31 -0.90
N THR A 25 -0.76 15.32 -0.04
CA THR A 25 -0.82 16.74 -0.45
C THR A 25 0.20 17.03 -1.54
N ARG A 26 -0.26 17.10 -2.79
CA ARG A 26 0.55 17.60 -3.90
C ARG A 26 0.54 19.11 -3.84
N SER A 27 1.71 19.73 -3.71
CA SER A 27 1.76 21.18 -3.83
C SER A 27 1.38 21.56 -5.26
N VAL A 28 0.54 22.58 -5.43
CA VAL A 28 0.25 23.16 -6.76
C VAL A 28 1.53 23.66 -7.45
N ASP A 29 2.59 23.90 -6.67
CA ASP A 29 3.91 24.36 -7.14
C ASP A 29 4.88 23.21 -7.49
N THR A 30 4.46 21.94 -7.35
CA THR A 30 5.34 20.80 -7.67
C THR A 30 5.44 20.63 -9.19
N GLU A 31 6.64 20.78 -9.75
CA GLU A 31 6.86 20.58 -11.19
C GLU A 31 6.47 19.15 -11.63
N ARG A 32 6.07 19.00 -12.90
CA ARG A 32 5.76 17.68 -13.47
C ARG A 32 6.98 16.75 -13.34
N GLY A 33 6.83 15.67 -12.57
CA GLY A 33 7.88 14.68 -12.32
C GLY A 33 8.63 14.84 -11.01
N GLN A 34 8.31 15.85 -10.19
CA GLN A 34 8.83 15.98 -8.82
C GLN A 34 7.78 15.58 -7.77
N LEU A 35 8.24 14.90 -6.72
CA LEU A 35 7.42 14.56 -5.57
C LEU A 35 7.30 15.76 -4.62
N SER A 36 6.12 15.97 -4.04
CA SER A 36 5.95 16.91 -2.94
C SER A 36 6.70 16.43 -1.68
N PRO A 37 6.96 17.31 -0.70
CA PRO A 37 7.58 16.88 0.57
C PRO A 37 6.78 15.78 1.28
N GLN A 38 5.45 15.78 1.16
CA GLN A 38 4.58 14.76 1.73
C GLN A 38 4.68 13.45 0.95
N GLU A 39 4.70 13.51 -0.37
CA GLU A 39 4.86 12.33 -1.24
C GLU A 39 6.22 11.65 -1.00
N GLN A 40 7.28 12.44 -0.90
CA GLN A 40 8.62 11.93 -0.63
C GLN A 40 8.69 11.24 0.74
N ARG A 41 8.10 11.83 1.79
CA ARG A 41 8.02 11.19 3.12
C ARG A 41 7.22 9.89 3.10
N THR A 42 6.15 9.83 2.31
CA THR A 42 5.36 8.61 2.14
C THR A 42 6.20 7.51 1.48
N VAL A 43 6.92 7.82 0.41
CA VAL A 43 7.83 6.88 -0.26
C VAL A 43 8.92 6.40 0.71
N GLU A 44 9.57 7.33 1.42
CA GLU A 44 10.59 6.99 2.42
C GLU A 44 10.04 6.08 3.52
N ALA A 45 8.80 6.33 3.99
CA ALA A 45 8.15 5.50 4.99
C ALA A 45 7.82 4.09 4.47
N ILE A 46 7.42 3.95 3.20
CA ILE A 46 7.17 2.64 2.58
C ILE A 46 8.48 1.86 2.42
N VAL A 47 9.55 2.51 1.97
CA VAL A 47 10.89 1.92 1.86
C VAL A 47 11.38 1.47 3.25
N GLU A 48 11.22 2.29 4.29
CA GLU A 48 11.60 1.91 5.65
C GLU A 48 10.75 0.74 6.16
N ALA A 49 9.44 0.75 5.90
CA ALA A 49 8.53 -0.33 6.27
C ALA A 49 8.89 -1.67 5.62
N SER A 50 9.55 -1.66 4.44
CA SER A 50 10.00 -2.88 3.77
C SER A 50 11.10 -3.64 4.52
N LYS A 51 11.66 -3.05 5.59
CA LYS A 51 12.63 -3.72 6.48
C LYS A 51 11.97 -4.52 7.60
N TYR A 52 10.64 -4.50 7.68
CA TYR A 52 9.84 -5.17 8.71
C TYR A 52 8.93 -6.21 8.07
N PRO A 53 8.45 -7.22 8.83
CA PRO A 53 7.40 -8.13 8.37
C PRO A 53 6.03 -7.43 8.33
N LEU A 54 5.91 -6.45 7.43
CA LEU A 54 4.76 -5.54 7.31
C LEU A 54 4.37 -5.39 5.84
N SER A 55 3.13 -5.74 5.52
CA SER A 55 2.49 -5.36 4.26
C SER A 55 1.58 -4.15 4.46
N ILE A 56 1.46 -3.33 3.43
CA ILE A 56 0.63 -2.13 3.41
C ILE A 56 -0.38 -2.27 2.27
N ILE A 57 -1.66 -2.12 2.57
CA ILE A 57 -2.73 -2.05 1.59
C ILE A 57 -3.37 -0.66 1.68
N LEU A 58 -3.31 0.10 0.59
CA LEU A 58 -4.00 1.36 0.46
C LEU A 58 -5.32 1.17 -0.30
N VAL A 59 -6.43 1.40 0.40
CA VAL A 59 -7.78 1.36 -0.15
C VAL A 59 -8.22 2.78 -0.50
N GLY A 60 -8.27 3.06 -1.80
CA GLY A 60 -8.72 4.34 -2.34
C GLY A 60 -10.25 4.42 -2.42
N VAL A 61 -10.84 5.42 -1.75
CA VAL A 61 -12.27 5.74 -1.80
C VAL A 61 -12.50 7.12 -2.40
N GLY A 62 -13.66 7.37 -3.02
CA GLY A 62 -13.91 8.62 -3.74
C GLY A 62 -13.30 8.68 -5.15
N ASP A 63 -13.12 9.89 -5.65
CA ASP A 63 -12.90 10.17 -7.08
C ASP A 63 -11.42 10.15 -7.51
N GLY A 64 -10.48 10.15 -6.56
CA GLY A 64 -9.05 10.24 -6.84
C GLY A 64 -8.60 11.68 -7.16
N PRO A 65 -7.56 11.90 -8.00
CA PRO A 65 -6.91 10.94 -8.91
C PRO A 65 -6.00 9.91 -8.21
N TRP A 66 -5.83 8.74 -8.82
CA TRP A 66 -5.08 7.59 -8.26
C TRP A 66 -3.75 7.29 -8.94
N ASP A 67 -3.32 8.12 -9.89
CA ASP A 67 -2.16 7.82 -10.75
C ASP A 67 -0.86 7.62 -9.96
N MET A 68 -0.67 8.41 -8.90
CA MET A 68 0.50 8.27 -8.02
C MET A 68 0.45 7.02 -7.14
N MET A 69 -0.75 6.61 -6.69
CA MET A 69 -0.87 5.38 -5.91
C MET A 69 -0.58 4.15 -6.77
N ARG A 70 -0.92 4.21 -8.06
CA ARG A 70 -0.51 3.22 -9.05
C ARG A 70 1.00 3.24 -9.32
N GLU A 71 1.61 4.43 -9.36
CA GLU A 71 3.07 4.53 -9.49
C GLU A 71 3.81 3.94 -8.29
N PHE A 72 3.26 4.10 -7.08
CA PHE A 72 3.81 3.52 -5.85
C PHE A 72 3.65 2.00 -5.75
N ASP A 73 2.61 1.45 -6.38
CA ASP A 73 2.40 0.01 -6.52
C ASP A 73 3.57 -0.64 -7.30
N ASP A 74 3.85 -0.10 -8.49
CA ASP A 74 4.76 -0.73 -9.44
C ASP A 74 6.23 -0.30 -9.27
N ASN A 75 6.49 0.93 -8.81
CA ASN A 75 7.79 1.60 -9.03
C ASN A 75 8.34 2.34 -7.80
N ILE A 76 8.29 1.75 -6.60
CA ILE A 76 9.10 2.27 -5.47
C ILE A 76 10.52 1.69 -5.53
N PRO A 77 11.56 2.48 -5.89
CA PRO A 77 12.93 2.01 -5.86
C PRO A 77 13.42 1.79 -4.42
N ALA A 78 14.37 0.87 -4.26
CA ALA A 78 15.10 0.59 -3.02
C ALA A 78 14.34 -0.11 -1.88
N ARG A 79 13.10 -0.58 -2.10
CA ARG A 79 12.42 -1.48 -1.14
C ARG A 79 13.06 -2.87 -1.13
N ALA A 80 13.11 -3.51 0.04
CA ALA A 80 13.70 -4.85 0.20
C ALA A 80 12.83 -5.96 -0.44
N PHE A 81 11.52 -5.76 -0.44
CA PHE A 81 10.54 -6.55 -1.16
C PHE A 81 9.34 -5.67 -1.52
N ASP A 82 8.47 -6.17 -2.39
CA ASP A 82 7.21 -5.52 -2.69
C ASP A 82 6.26 -5.61 -1.51
N ASN A 83 6.09 -4.52 -0.75
CA ASN A 83 5.32 -4.49 0.51
C ASN A 83 4.10 -3.56 0.47
N PHE A 84 3.71 -3.05 -0.71
CA PHE A 84 2.67 -2.05 -0.85
C PHE A 84 1.72 -2.43 -1.98
N GLN A 85 0.43 -2.45 -1.69
CA GLN A 85 -0.64 -2.74 -2.66
C GLN A 85 -1.67 -1.61 -2.69
N PHE A 86 -2.02 -1.10 -3.86
CA PHE A 86 -3.12 -0.14 -4.05
C PHE A 86 -4.40 -0.81 -4.57
N VAL A 87 -5.54 -0.47 -3.96
CA VAL A 87 -6.87 -0.95 -4.37
C VAL A 87 -7.84 0.22 -4.55
N ASN A 88 -8.31 0.41 -5.77
CA ASN A 88 -9.37 1.38 -6.07
C ASN A 88 -10.76 0.82 -5.70
N PHE A 89 -11.18 1.05 -4.45
CA PHE A 89 -12.46 0.55 -3.93
C PHE A 89 -13.65 1.15 -4.67
N THR A 90 -13.64 2.46 -4.96
CA THR A 90 -14.72 3.12 -5.69
C THR A 90 -14.95 2.48 -7.05
N GLU A 91 -13.87 2.21 -7.79
CA GLU A 91 -13.95 1.58 -9.10
C GLU A 91 -14.56 0.18 -9.02
N ILE A 92 -14.09 -0.67 -8.10
CA ILE A 92 -14.65 -2.02 -7.91
C ILE A 92 -16.13 -1.93 -7.52
N MET A 93 -16.48 -1.04 -6.59
CA MET A 93 -17.85 -0.90 -6.10
C MET A 93 -18.79 -0.27 -7.14
N SER A 94 -18.26 0.45 -8.13
CA SER A 94 -19.05 1.04 -9.22
C SER A 94 -19.47 0.04 -10.31
N LYS A 95 -18.84 -1.15 -10.37
CA LYS A 95 -19.11 -2.15 -11.42
C LYS A 95 -20.57 -2.60 -11.43
N ASN A 96 -21.11 -2.87 -12.63
CA ASN A 96 -22.49 -3.37 -12.77
C ASN A 96 -22.57 -4.90 -12.60
N VAL A 97 -22.23 -5.39 -11.41
CA VAL A 97 -22.28 -6.80 -11.01
C VAL A 97 -22.96 -6.95 -9.64
N SER A 98 -23.27 -8.18 -9.22
CA SER A 98 -23.86 -8.43 -7.89
C SER A 98 -22.95 -7.96 -6.76
N HIS A 99 -23.54 -7.58 -5.62
CA HIS A 99 -22.80 -7.08 -4.46
C HIS A 99 -21.73 -8.06 -3.97
N SER A 100 -22.09 -9.35 -3.82
CA SER A 100 -21.15 -10.41 -3.43
C SER A 100 -19.96 -10.56 -4.40
N ARG A 101 -20.16 -10.31 -5.71
CA ARG A 101 -19.05 -10.31 -6.67
C ARG A 101 -18.12 -9.11 -6.45
N LYS A 102 -18.64 -7.94 -6.12
CA LYS A 102 -17.84 -6.75 -5.79
C LYS A 102 -16.99 -6.98 -4.54
N GLU A 103 -17.58 -7.58 -3.50
CA GLU A 103 -16.86 -7.94 -2.27
C GLU A 103 -15.74 -8.95 -2.54
N THR A 104 -16.03 -9.98 -3.35
CA THR A 104 -15.04 -11.00 -3.75
C THR A 104 -13.89 -10.37 -4.53
N GLU A 105 -14.22 -9.48 -5.48
CA GLU A 105 -13.23 -8.78 -6.29
C GLU A 105 -12.38 -7.83 -5.45
N PHE A 106 -12.98 -7.10 -4.51
CA PHE A 106 -12.26 -6.27 -3.56
C PHE A 106 -11.33 -7.09 -2.66
N ALA A 107 -11.82 -8.20 -2.09
CA ALA A 107 -11.02 -9.07 -1.24
C ALA A 107 -9.84 -9.68 -2.01
N LEU A 108 -10.05 -10.11 -3.25
CA LEU A 108 -8.99 -10.61 -4.11
C LEU A 108 -7.97 -9.51 -4.41
N ALA A 109 -8.41 -8.32 -4.83
CA ALA A 109 -7.52 -7.20 -5.13
C ALA A 109 -6.68 -6.78 -3.91
N ALA A 110 -7.28 -6.75 -2.71
CA ALA A 110 -6.58 -6.39 -1.48
C ALA A 110 -5.58 -7.47 -1.01
N LEU A 111 -5.87 -8.75 -1.23
CA LEU A 111 -5.10 -9.84 -0.64
C LEU A 111 -4.21 -10.59 -1.62
N MET A 112 -4.26 -10.30 -2.93
CA MET A 112 -3.53 -11.07 -3.95
C MET A 112 -2.01 -11.09 -3.74
N GLU A 113 -1.44 -10.03 -3.18
CA GLU A 113 0.01 -9.94 -2.94
C GLU A 113 0.47 -10.44 -1.57
N ILE A 114 -0.47 -10.62 -0.64
CA ILE A 114 -0.19 -10.98 0.75
C ILE A 114 0.56 -12.32 0.86
N PRO A 115 0.22 -13.38 0.10
CA PRO A 115 0.97 -14.63 0.15
C PRO A 115 2.44 -14.50 -0.27
N SER A 116 2.72 -13.73 -1.33
CA SER A 116 4.09 -13.48 -1.79
C SER A 116 4.86 -12.58 -0.84
N GLN A 117 4.22 -11.53 -0.33
CA GLN A 117 4.77 -10.63 0.68
C GLN A 117 5.16 -11.37 1.95
N TYR A 118 4.26 -12.18 2.50
CA TYR A 118 4.54 -13.01 3.68
C TYR A 118 5.75 -13.92 3.45
N LYS A 119 5.81 -14.59 2.29
CA LYS A 119 6.94 -15.44 1.92
C LYS A 119 8.26 -14.66 1.85
N ALA A 120 8.25 -13.45 1.28
CA ALA A 120 9.44 -12.59 1.22
C ALA A 120 9.95 -12.24 2.62
N THR A 121 9.08 -11.99 3.59
CA THR A 121 9.50 -11.70 4.98
C THR A 121 10.21 -12.87 5.65
N ILE A 122 9.84 -14.12 5.28
CA ILE A 122 10.54 -15.32 5.73
C ILE A 122 11.90 -15.43 5.06
N GLU A 123 11.95 -15.28 3.73
CA GLU A 123 13.19 -15.41 2.94
C GLU A 123 14.23 -14.34 3.31
N LEU A 124 13.79 -13.16 3.72
CA LEU A 124 14.63 -12.06 4.20
C LEU A 124 14.98 -12.15 5.70
N ASN A 125 14.54 -13.22 6.40
CA ASN A 125 14.74 -13.42 7.84
C ASN A 125 14.21 -12.24 8.70
N MET A 126 13.09 -11.66 8.30
CA MET A 126 12.44 -10.55 9.01
C MET A 126 11.38 -11.02 10.00
N LEU A 127 10.84 -12.22 9.78
CA LEU A 127 9.81 -12.81 10.64
C LEU A 127 10.44 -13.31 11.96
N GLY A 128 9.94 -12.79 13.08
CA GLY A 128 10.43 -13.09 14.44
C GLY A 128 9.88 -14.35 15.07
#